data_AF-Q3SJX3-F1
#
_entry.id   AF-Q3SJX3-F1
#
_cell.length_a   1.000
_cell.length_b   1.000
_cell.length_c   1.000
_cell.angle_alpha   90.00
_cell.angle_beta   90.00
_cell.angle_gamma   90.00
#
_symmetry.space_group_name_H-M   'P 1'
#
loop_
_entity.id
_entity.type
_entity.pdbx_description
1 polymer ?
#
loop_
_entity_poly.entity_id
_entity_poly.type
_entity_poly.pdbx_seq_one_letter_code
_entity_poly.pdbx_strand_id
1 'polypeptide(L)'
;MRTTICKSANPRLGTLMSALALLLLTLFSQASEAVLLEIDPARSEVLYTPNSPFPICTVDQFGGIDCPPPAPPQAFAIAGNVDANAIHEHWQFGFGYPDVERDLLNLITSNLTSEALDLGLSLSGDLGLMSGESFEIQDNPCFLFVGPGSCSGWVTGPRTGSEGTWDGQTLVWRGFQTSYDASFNYTITATVAAVPEPGTLWLMLLLPALMFFRRGEGQYRSVPAIGRRRIDR
;
A
#
# COMPACT_ATOMS: atom_id res chain seq x y z
N MET A 1 7.54 50.82 48.61
CA MET A 1 8.28 50.12 47.54
C MET A 1 7.66 48.75 47.34
N ARG A 2 7.06 48.48 46.17
CA ARG A 2 6.49 47.17 45.80
C ARG A 2 7.57 46.34 45.11
N THR A 3 7.90 45.18 45.64
CA THR A 3 8.74 44.18 45.00
C THR A 3 7.86 43.15 44.30
N THR A 4 7.85 43.17 42.98
CA THR A 4 7.24 42.15 42.12
C THR A 4 8.21 40.96 42.00
N ILE A 5 7.80 39.80 42.47
CA ILE A 5 8.52 38.53 42.29
C ILE A 5 8.04 37.93 40.96
N CYS A 6 8.91 37.90 39.95
CA CYS A 6 8.66 37.13 38.72
C CYS A 6 8.82 35.64 39.02
N LYS A 7 7.73 34.89 38.80
CA LYS A 7 7.66 33.44 38.93
C LYS A 7 8.37 32.79 37.73
N SER A 8 9.38 31.97 38.01
CA SER A 8 10.08 31.16 37.01
C SER A 8 9.09 30.21 36.31
N ALA A 9 9.08 30.24 34.97
CA ALA A 9 8.28 29.36 34.14
C ALA A 9 8.82 27.92 34.22
N ASN A 10 7.92 26.97 34.44
CA ASN A 10 8.20 25.57 34.71
C ASN A 10 8.81 24.88 33.46
N PRO A 11 10.04 24.32 33.51
CA PRO A 11 10.73 23.74 32.36
C PRO A 11 10.11 22.42 31.83
N ARG A 12 9.06 21.92 32.49
CA ARG A 12 8.35 20.67 32.14
C ARG A 12 7.34 20.82 31.01
N LEU A 13 6.90 22.04 30.71
CA LEU A 13 5.89 22.29 29.67
C LEU A 13 6.44 22.10 28.25
N GLY A 14 7.70 22.50 28.02
CA GLY A 14 8.35 22.38 26.70
C GLY A 14 8.63 20.95 26.25
N THR A 15 8.94 20.04 27.20
CA THR A 15 9.16 18.62 26.89
C THR A 15 7.87 17.87 26.57
N LEU A 16 6.76 18.24 27.20
CA LEU A 16 5.44 17.65 26.91
C LEU A 16 4.91 18.09 25.54
N MET A 17 5.10 19.35 25.17
CA MET A 17 4.68 19.86 23.85
C MET A 17 5.47 19.21 22.70
N SER A 18 6.77 18.93 22.89
CA SER A 18 7.60 18.28 21.87
C SER A 18 7.27 16.80 21.69
N ALA A 19 6.99 16.08 22.78
CA ALA A 19 6.56 14.68 22.72
C ALA A 19 5.16 14.56 22.09
N LEU A 20 4.25 15.50 22.38
CA LEU A 20 2.93 15.55 21.77
C LEU A 20 3.00 15.85 20.26
N ALA A 21 3.90 16.74 19.84
CA ALA A 21 4.12 17.04 18.42
C ALA A 21 4.67 15.82 17.65
N LEU A 22 5.64 15.09 18.23
CA LEU A 22 6.15 13.84 17.66
C LEU A 22 5.08 12.73 17.62
N LEU A 23 4.23 12.63 18.65
CA LEU A 23 3.12 11.68 18.68
C LEU A 23 2.05 12.03 17.62
N LEU A 24 1.72 13.33 17.48
CA LEU A 24 0.79 13.82 16.46
C LEU A 24 1.35 13.60 15.04
N LEU A 25 2.65 13.82 14.81
CA LEU A 25 3.30 13.52 13.53
C LEU A 25 3.27 12.02 13.18
N THR A 26 3.36 11.12 14.16
CA THR A 26 3.18 9.67 13.92
C THR A 26 1.71 9.26 13.72
N LEU A 27 0.76 10.04 14.22
CA LEU A 27 -0.68 9.75 14.11
C LEU A 27 -1.30 10.27 12.80
N PHE A 28 -0.70 11.29 12.16
CA PHE A 28 -1.24 11.92 10.95
C PHE A 28 -0.51 11.53 9.64
N SER A 29 0.42 10.58 9.66
CA SER A 29 1.11 10.10 8.45
C SER A 29 0.33 9.00 7.71
N GLN A 30 -1.00 9.08 7.68
CA GLN A 30 -1.78 8.37 6.65
C GLN A 30 -1.85 9.28 5.42
N ALA A 31 -0.69 9.53 4.82
CA ALA A 31 -0.69 10.00 3.45
C ALA A 31 -1.20 8.85 2.59
N SER A 32 -2.19 9.13 1.74
CA SER A 32 -2.58 8.28 0.60
C SER A 32 -1.37 8.25 -0.35
N GLU A 33 -0.37 7.46 0.04
CA GLU A 33 0.80 7.15 -0.75
C GLU A 33 0.75 5.67 -1.12
N ALA A 34 1.15 5.40 -2.34
CA ALA A 34 1.27 4.07 -2.89
C ALA A 34 2.23 3.25 -2.00
N VAL A 35 1.79 2.10 -1.50
CA VAL A 35 2.57 1.24 -0.62
C VAL A 35 3.18 0.12 -1.43
N LEU A 36 4.51 0.07 -1.47
CA LEU A 36 5.24 -1.01 -2.13
C LEU A 36 5.26 -2.28 -1.26
N LEU A 37 4.68 -3.35 -1.78
CA LEU A 37 4.58 -4.66 -1.16
C LEU A 37 5.48 -5.66 -1.88
N GLU A 38 6.12 -6.53 -1.12
CA GLU A 38 6.87 -7.68 -1.63
C GLU A 38 6.00 -8.93 -1.54
N ILE A 39 5.89 -9.67 -2.65
CA ILE A 39 5.14 -10.93 -2.72
C ILE A 39 5.94 -12.02 -2.01
N ASP A 40 5.31 -12.69 -1.04
CA ASP A 40 5.90 -13.85 -0.36
C ASP A 40 5.67 -15.12 -1.21
N PRO A 41 6.72 -15.70 -1.84
CA PRO A 41 6.56 -16.89 -2.68
C PRO A 41 6.21 -18.14 -1.90
N ALA A 42 6.42 -18.18 -0.58
CA ALA A 42 6.02 -19.32 0.24
C ALA A 42 4.52 -19.34 0.55
N ARG A 43 3.85 -18.18 0.36
CA ARG A 43 2.41 -17.98 0.62
C ARG A 43 1.64 -17.56 -0.63
N SER A 44 2.30 -17.64 -1.79
CA SER A 44 1.75 -17.24 -3.08
C SER A 44 1.90 -18.37 -4.09
N GLU A 45 0.81 -18.69 -4.77
CA GLU A 45 0.74 -19.80 -5.70
C GLU A 45 -0.15 -19.44 -6.89
N VAL A 46 0.22 -19.94 -8.06
CA VAL A 46 -0.57 -19.92 -9.28
C VAL A 46 -0.83 -21.35 -9.71
N LEU A 47 -2.09 -21.75 -9.78
CA LEU A 47 -2.54 -23.00 -10.35
C LEU A 47 -2.92 -22.80 -11.82
N TYR A 48 -2.12 -23.36 -12.72
CA TYR A 48 -2.39 -23.48 -14.14
C TYR A 48 -3.16 -24.77 -14.44
N THR A 49 -4.27 -24.65 -15.15
CA THR A 49 -5.04 -25.78 -15.66
C THR A 49 -5.17 -25.63 -17.17
N PRO A 50 -4.55 -26.52 -17.98
CA PRO A 50 -4.72 -26.51 -19.42
C PRO A 50 -6.17 -26.88 -19.76
N ASN A 51 -6.86 -26.01 -20.49
CA ASN A 51 -8.22 -26.24 -20.95
C ASN A 51 -8.14 -26.74 -22.39
N SER A 52 -8.21 -28.05 -22.59
CA SER A 52 -8.42 -28.61 -23.93
C SER A 52 -9.91 -28.99 -24.07
N PRO A 53 -10.77 -28.08 -24.58
CA PRO A 53 -12.18 -28.40 -24.81
C PRO A 53 -12.35 -29.51 -25.87
N PHE A 54 -11.33 -29.73 -26.70
CA PHE A 54 -11.29 -30.78 -27.70
C PHE A 54 -9.92 -31.48 -27.65
N PRO A 55 -9.80 -32.66 -27.02
CA PRO A 55 -8.55 -33.40 -27.06
C PRO A 55 -8.20 -33.67 -28.53
N ILE A 56 -6.98 -33.31 -28.93
CA ILE A 56 -6.50 -33.59 -30.28
C ILE A 56 -6.28 -35.09 -30.36
N CYS A 57 -7.23 -35.79 -30.95
CA CYS A 57 -7.14 -37.24 -31.13
C CYS A 57 -6.32 -37.57 -32.39
N THR A 58 -5.45 -38.55 -32.27
CA THR A 58 -4.68 -39.10 -33.39
C THR A 58 -5.25 -40.45 -33.81
N VAL A 59 -5.17 -40.78 -35.10
CA VAL A 59 -5.51 -42.11 -35.59
C VAL A 59 -4.26 -42.98 -35.46
N ASP A 60 -4.36 -44.09 -34.74
CA ASP A 60 -3.27 -45.05 -34.60
C ASP A 60 -3.05 -45.84 -35.91
N GLN A 61 -1.96 -46.62 -35.94
CA GLN A 61 -1.60 -47.45 -37.09
C GLN A 61 -2.61 -48.57 -37.44
N PHE A 62 -3.58 -48.83 -36.56
CA PHE A 62 -4.65 -49.82 -36.73
C PHE A 62 -6.00 -49.18 -37.06
N GLY A 63 -6.06 -47.86 -37.20
CA GLY A 63 -7.29 -47.11 -37.45
C GLY A 63 -8.12 -46.81 -36.20
N GLY A 64 -7.59 -47.07 -35.01
CA GLY A 64 -8.17 -46.65 -33.73
C GLY A 64 -7.98 -45.16 -33.50
N ILE A 65 -8.92 -44.53 -32.79
CA ILE A 65 -8.81 -43.13 -32.37
C ILE A 65 -8.20 -43.12 -30.97
N ASP A 66 -7.00 -42.57 -30.83
CA ASP A 66 -6.34 -42.34 -29.55
C ASP A 66 -6.46 -40.86 -29.19
N CYS A 67 -7.14 -40.58 -28.07
CA CYS A 67 -7.30 -39.23 -27.53
C CYS A 67 -6.51 -39.18 -26.22
N PRO A 68 -5.30 -38.58 -26.20
CA PRO A 68 -4.52 -38.51 -24.98
C PRO A 68 -5.30 -37.73 -23.91
N PRO A 69 -5.21 -38.14 -22.63
CA PRO A 69 -5.85 -37.41 -21.55
C PRO A 69 -5.26 -35.99 -21.46
N PRO A 70 -6.06 -35.00 -21.02
CA PRO A 70 -5.55 -33.65 -20.82
C PRO A 70 -4.39 -33.67 -19.81
N ALA A 71 -3.40 -32.80 -20.04
CA ALA A 71 -2.28 -32.65 -19.13
C ALA A 71 -2.79 -32.26 -17.73
N PRO A 72 -2.17 -32.78 -16.66
CA PRO A 72 -2.60 -32.45 -15.30
C PRO A 72 -2.35 -30.96 -14.99
N PRO A 73 -3.13 -30.38 -14.05
CA PRO A 73 -2.85 -29.03 -13.53
C PRO A 73 -1.45 -28.93 -12.92
N GLN A 74 -0.85 -27.75 -13.02
CA GLN A 74 0.49 -27.44 -12.54
C GLN A 74 0.43 -26.25 -11.60
N ALA A 75 1.20 -26.30 -10.51
CA ALA A 75 1.30 -25.22 -9.54
C ALA A 75 2.66 -24.54 -9.63
N PHE A 76 2.66 -23.21 -9.62
CA PHE A 76 3.85 -22.39 -9.73
C PHE A 76 3.92 -21.41 -8.57
N ALA A 77 5.11 -21.26 -7.99
CA ALA A 77 5.37 -20.15 -7.09
C ALA A 77 5.40 -18.84 -7.88
N ILE A 78 5.10 -17.73 -7.20
CA ILE A 78 5.19 -16.39 -7.77
C ILE A 78 5.84 -15.44 -6.77
N ALA A 79 6.77 -14.62 -7.27
CA ALA A 79 7.42 -13.56 -6.51
C ALA A 79 7.45 -12.26 -7.33
N GLY A 80 7.75 -11.15 -6.67
CA GLY A 80 7.80 -9.82 -7.29
C GLY A 80 7.24 -8.78 -6.33
N ASN A 81 6.80 -7.65 -6.88
CA ASN A 81 6.28 -6.55 -6.09
C ASN A 81 4.87 -6.16 -6.54
N VAL A 82 4.10 -5.63 -5.60
CA VAL A 82 2.80 -4.99 -5.85
C VAL A 82 2.83 -3.60 -5.22
N ASP A 83 2.63 -2.57 -6.02
CA ASP A 83 2.34 -1.24 -5.53
C ASP A 83 0.84 -1.11 -5.31
N ALA A 84 0.42 -0.91 -4.06
CA ALA A 84 -0.98 -0.82 -3.66
C ALA A 84 -1.32 0.61 -3.27
N ASN A 85 -2.22 1.25 -4.01
CA ASN A 85 -2.65 2.63 -3.77
C ASN A 85 -4.16 2.70 -3.55
N ALA A 86 -4.58 3.10 -2.34
CA ALA A 86 -5.96 3.37 -2.03
C ALA A 86 -6.35 4.78 -2.50
N ILE A 87 -7.40 4.87 -3.31
CA ILE A 87 -7.89 6.09 -3.95
C ILE A 87 -9.32 6.32 -3.47
N HIS A 88 -9.56 7.48 -2.87
CA HIS A 88 -10.91 7.92 -2.54
C HIS A 88 -11.48 8.73 -3.71
N GLU A 89 -12.62 8.31 -4.26
CA GLU A 89 -13.31 8.99 -5.35
C GLU A 89 -14.64 9.58 -4.89
N HIS A 90 -14.82 10.87 -5.19
CA HIS A 90 -16.08 11.60 -5.02
C HIS A 90 -16.61 12.07 -6.38
N TRP A 91 -17.85 11.71 -6.70
CA TRP A 91 -18.51 12.08 -7.94
C TRP A 91 -19.81 12.85 -7.68
N GLN A 92 -19.91 14.04 -8.26
CA GLN A 92 -21.13 14.86 -8.23
C GLN A 92 -21.75 14.94 -9.63
N PHE A 93 -22.92 14.36 -9.79
CA PHE A 93 -23.64 14.34 -11.07
C PHE A 93 -24.62 15.52 -11.22
N GLY A 94 -24.94 16.23 -10.14
CA GLY A 94 -25.92 17.32 -10.14
C GLY A 94 -27.35 16.85 -10.41
N PHE A 95 -28.27 17.79 -10.69
CA PHE A 95 -29.63 17.52 -11.18
C PHE A 95 -30.46 16.48 -10.39
N GLY A 96 -30.32 16.41 -9.06
CA GLY A 96 -31.12 15.53 -8.21
C GLY A 96 -30.63 14.08 -8.13
N TYR A 97 -29.47 13.76 -8.71
CA TYR A 97 -28.79 12.49 -8.48
C TYR A 97 -28.00 12.54 -7.16
N PRO A 98 -27.92 11.42 -6.41
CA PRO A 98 -27.08 11.36 -5.22
C PRO A 98 -25.60 11.45 -5.62
N ASP A 99 -24.82 12.10 -4.75
CA ASP A 99 -23.37 12.04 -4.81
C ASP A 99 -22.91 10.59 -4.60
N VAL A 100 -21.84 10.19 -5.28
CA VAL A 100 -21.26 8.86 -5.17
C VAL A 100 -19.88 9.00 -4.54
N GLU A 101 -19.73 8.36 -3.38
CA GLU A 101 -18.48 8.23 -2.65
C GLU A 101 -18.06 6.76 -2.69
N ARG A 102 -16.83 6.49 -3.11
CA ARG A 102 -16.28 5.13 -3.10
C ARG A 102 -14.78 5.13 -2.93
N ASP A 103 -14.28 4.04 -2.37
CA ASP A 103 -12.87 3.76 -2.27
C ASP A 103 -12.48 2.74 -3.34
N LEU A 104 -11.36 3.00 -4.01
CA LEU A 104 -10.76 2.11 -5.01
C LEU A 104 -9.37 1.68 -4.55
N LEU A 105 -8.97 0.47 -4.92
CA LEU A 105 -7.62 -0.04 -4.74
C LEU A 105 -6.97 -0.19 -6.11
N ASN A 106 -5.97 0.62 -6.41
CA ASN A 106 -5.14 0.44 -7.59
C ASN A 106 -3.97 -0.47 -7.24
N LEU A 107 -3.89 -1.62 -7.89
CA LEU A 107 -2.77 -2.54 -7.74
C LEU A 107 -1.90 -2.44 -8.98
N ILE A 108 -0.58 -2.27 -8.83
CA ILE A 108 0.35 -2.28 -9.96
C ILE A 108 1.45 -3.30 -9.66
N THR A 109 1.52 -4.35 -10.48
CA THR A 109 2.55 -5.37 -10.33
C THR A 109 3.85 -4.98 -11.03
N SER A 110 5.00 -5.35 -10.46
CA SER A 110 6.30 -5.13 -11.09
C SER A 110 7.30 -6.22 -10.69
N ASN A 111 8.31 -6.44 -11.54
CA ASN A 111 9.36 -7.45 -11.31
C ASN A 111 8.82 -8.85 -11.00
N LEU A 112 7.70 -9.23 -11.62
CA LEU A 112 7.09 -10.54 -11.41
C LEU A 112 7.99 -11.65 -11.95
N THR A 113 8.07 -12.74 -11.19
CA THR A 113 8.78 -13.97 -11.55
C THR A 113 7.90 -15.17 -11.24
N SER A 114 7.56 -15.94 -12.27
CA SER A 114 6.85 -17.22 -12.19
C SER A 114 6.89 -17.90 -13.56
N GLU A 115 7.01 -19.23 -13.60
CA GLU A 115 6.86 -20.00 -14.84
C GLU A 115 5.45 -19.87 -15.44
N ALA A 116 4.45 -19.52 -14.63
CA ALA A 116 3.09 -19.26 -15.10
C ALA A 116 3.00 -18.06 -16.06
N LEU A 117 3.92 -17.10 -15.97
CA LEU A 117 3.96 -15.93 -16.85
C LEU A 117 4.30 -16.34 -18.29
N ASP A 118 5.22 -17.29 -18.46
CA ASP A 118 5.58 -17.84 -19.78
C ASP A 118 4.42 -18.64 -20.40
N LEU A 119 3.52 -19.16 -19.57
CA LEU A 119 2.29 -19.83 -20.00
C LEU A 119 1.14 -18.86 -20.30
N GLY A 120 1.32 -17.56 -20.07
CA GLY A 120 0.36 -16.52 -20.43
C GLY A 120 -0.45 -15.93 -19.28
N LEU A 121 -0.07 -16.16 -18.02
CA LEU A 121 -0.65 -15.43 -16.88
C LEU A 121 -0.33 -13.92 -17.03
N SER A 122 -1.35 -13.07 -16.84
CA SER A 122 -1.19 -11.62 -16.73
C SER A 122 -1.84 -11.13 -15.45
N LEU A 123 -1.01 -10.56 -14.56
CA LEU A 123 -1.48 -9.81 -13.39
C LEU A 123 -1.40 -8.32 -13.73
N SER A 124 -2.24 -7.90 -14.66
CA SER A 124 -2.34 -6.48 -15.04
C SER A 124 -2.80 -5.66 -13.83
N GLY A 125 -2.26 -4.45 -13.73
CA GLY A 125 -2.63 -3.56 -12.65
C GLY A 125 -4.07 -3.10 -12.81
N ASP A 126 -4.94 -3.66 -11.98
CA ASP A 126 -6.39 -3.48 -12.07
C ASP A 126 -6.89 -2.61 -10.90
N LEU A 127 -7.96 -1.87 -11.17
CA LEU A 127 -8.67 -1.07 -10.17
C LEU A 127 -9.75 -1.93 -9.51
N GLY A 128 -9.63 -2.13 -8.20
CA GLY A 128 -10.63 -2.80 -7.38
C GLY A 128 -11.55 -1.83 -6.68
N LEU A 129 -12.83 -2.17 -6.59
CA LEU A 129 -13.78 -1.47 -5.73
C LEU A 129 -13.62 -1.98 -4.29
N MET A 130 -13.37 -1.08 -3.35
CA MET A 130 -13.19 -1.42 -1.94
C MET A 130 -14.51 -1.39 -1.17
N SER A 131 -14.60 -2.26 -0.18
CA SER A 131 -15.65 -2.32 0.84
C SER A 131 -15.00 -2.61 2.19
N GLY A 132 -14.62 -1.55 2.89
CA GLY A 132 -13.74 -1.65 4.05
C GLY A 132 -12.35 -2.13 3.64
N GLU A 133 -11.86 -3.19 4.28
CA GLU A 133 -10.57 -3.80 3.94
C GLU A 133 -10.66 -4.77 2.76
N SER A 134 -11.86 -5.16 2.33
CA SER A 134 -12.04 -6.05 1.19
C SER A 134 -12.06 -5.28 -0.12
N PHE A 135 -11.63 -5.90 -1.21
CA PHE A 135 -11.77 -5.35 -2.56
C PHE A 135 -12.21 -6.41 -3.57
N GLU A 136 -12.81 -5.95 -4.66
CA GLU A 136 -13.22 -6.78 -5.79
C GLU A 136 -12.81 -6.10 -7.10
N ILE A 137 -12.36 -6.90 -8.06
CA ILE A 137 -11.98 -6.52 -9.42
C ILE A 137 -12.75 -7.44 -10.35
N GLN A 138 -13.51 -6.86 -11.28
CA GLN A 138 -14.22 -7.62 -12.30
C GLN A 138 -13.84 -7.11 -13.70
N ASP A 139 -13.77 -8.03 -14.66
CA ASP A 139 -13.63 -7.73 -16.09
C ASP A 139 -14.90 -7.14 -16.72
N ASN A 140 -16.00 -7.05 -15.98
CA ASN A 140 -17.24 -6.45 -16.45
C ASN A 140 -17.02 -4.95 -16.77
N PRO A 141 -17.25 -4.49 -18.02
CA PRO A 141 -17.01 -3.11 -18.43
C PRO A 141 -17.85 -2.08 -17.66
N CYS A 142 -18.89 -2.55 -16.97
CA CYS A 142 -19.78 -1.72 -16.16
C CYS A 142 -19.51 -1.79 -14.67
N PHE A 143 -18.50 -2.56 -14.23
CA PHE A 143 -18.20 -2.76 -12.81
C PHE A 143 -17.89 -1.45 -12.08
N LEU A 144 -17.02 -0.61 -12.65
CA LEU A 144 -16.66 0.70 -12.08
C LEU A 144 -17.51 1.84 -12.64
N PHE A 145 -18.55 1.57 -13.43
CA PHE A 145 -19.38 2.61 -14.02
C PHE A 145 -20.19 3.32 -12.94
N VAL A 146 -20.03 4.63 -12.86
CA VAL A 146 -20.81 5.52 -11.99
C VAL A 146 -21.40 6.64 -12.83
N GLY A 147 -22.70 6.88 -12.68
CA GLY A 147 -23.36 8.04 -13.26
C GLY A 147 -24.71 7.78 -13.92
N PRO A 148 -25.40 8.85 -14.33
CA PRO A 148 -26.68 8.76 -15.01
C PRO A 148 -26.49 8.22 -16.44
N GLY A 149 -27.13 7.11 -16.75
CA GLY A 149 -27.07 6.48 -18.07
C GLY A 149 -27.14 4.97 -18.02
N SER A 150 -26.80 4.33 -19.13
CA SER A 150 -26.62 2.88 -19.22
C SER A 150 -25.18 2.61 -19.62
N CYS A 151 -24.55 1.66 -18.94
CA CYS A 151 -23.31 1.08 -19.40
C CYS A 151 -23.61 -0.21 -20.17
N SER A 152 -22.98 -0.35 -21.33
CA SER A 152 -22.99 -1.59 -22.09
C SER A 152 -21.62 -1.82 -22.71
N GLY A 153 -21.23 -3.08 -22.78
CA GLY A 153 -19.95 -3.50 -23.33
C GLY A 153 -19.85 -5.01 -23.30
N TRP A 154 -19.00 -5.55 -24.17
CA TRP A 154 -18.68 -6.97 -24.19
C TRP A 154 -17.21 -7.14 -23.81
N VAL A 155 -16.93 -8.11 -22.95
CA VAL A 155 -15.56 -8.52 -22.65
C VAL A 155 -15.06 -9.34 -23.84
N THR A 156 -14.01 -8.87 -24.50
CA THR A 156 -13.31 -9.58 -25.57
C THR A 156 -11.92 -9.97 -25.07
N GLY A 157 -11.60 -11.27 -25.09
CA GLY A 157 -10.32 -11.79 -24.61
C GLY A 157 -10.47 -12.69 -23.38
N PRO A 158 -9.36 -12.93 -22.65
CA PRO A 158 -9.39 -13.72 -21.41
C PRO A 158 -10.33 -13.07 -20.40
N ARG A 159 -11.14 -13.89 -19.71
CA ARG A 159 -11.91 -13.38 -18.57
C ARG A 159 -11.03 -13.33 -17.35
N THR A 160 -11.09 -12.23 -16.64
CA THR A 160 -10.33 -12.01 -15.41
C THR A 160 -11.25 -11.54 -14.30
N GLY A 161 -10.88 -11.89 -13.08
CA GLY A 161 -11.59 -11.42 -11.91
C GLY A 161 -10.75 -11.72 -10.69
N SER A 162 -10.83 -10.84 -9.70
CA SER A 162 -10.10 -11.05 -8.46
C SER A 162 -10.75 -10.34 -7.29
N GLU A 163 -10.42 -10.80 -6.11
CA GLU A 163 -10.90 -10.29 -4.85
C GLU A 163 -9.79 -10.40 -3.82
N GLY A 164 -9.95 -9.72 -2.70
CA GLY A 164 -8.94 -9.81 -1.67
C GLY A 164 -9.18 -8.90 -0.50
N THR A 165 -8.15 -8.81 0.33
CA THR A 165 -8.11 -7.91 1.48
C THR A 165 -6.84 -7.07 1.46
N TRP A 166 -6.97 -5.81 1.83
CA TRP A 166 -5.91 -4.83 1.99
C TRP A 166 -6.14 -4.04 3.29
N ASP A 167 -5.24 -4.21 4.25
CA ASP A 167 -5.31 -3.56 5.57
C ASP A 167 -4.33 -2.37 5.73
N GLY A 168 -3.69 -1.94 4.62
CA GLY A 168 -2.63 -0.93 4.64
C GLY A 168 -1.22 -1.50 4.79
N GLN A 169 -1.07 -2.79 5.12
CA GLN A 169 0.23 -3.44 5.30
C GLN A 169 0.36 -4.79 4.59
N THR A 170 -0.72 -5.55 4.56
CA THR A 170 -0.80 -6.90 4.01
C THR A 170 -1.86 -6.94 2.93
N LEU A 171 -1.46 -7.42 1.75
CA LEU A 171 -2.36 -7.72 0.66
C LEU A 171 -2.54 -9.24 0.57
N VAL A 172 -3.79 -9.68 0.59
CA VAL A 172 -4.15 -11.05 0.17
C VAL A 172 -5.02 -10.90 -1.07
N TRP A 173 -4.51 -11.33 -2.21
CA TRP A 173 -5.12 -11.14 -3.51
C TRP A 173 -5.34 -12.48 -4.20
N ARG A 174 -6.60 -12.80 -4.49
CA ARG A 174 -7.01 -14.05 -5.13
C ARG A 174 -7.72 -13.74 -6.40
N GLY A 175 -7.47 -14.51 -7.44
CA GLY A 175 -8.16 -14.27 -8.69
C GLY A 175 -8.02 -15.41 -9.67
N PHE A 176 -8.61 -15.17 -10.83
CA PHE A 176 -8.59 -16.09 -11.93
C PHE A 176 -8.34 -15.35 -13.24
N GLN A 177 -7.77 -16.09 -14.19
CA GLN A 177 -7.72 -15.72 -15.60
C GLN A 177 -8.13 -16.95 -16.40
N THR A 178 -9.14 -16.83 -17.26
CA THR A 178 -9.56 -17.92 -18.15
C THR A 178 -9.40 -17.52 -19.60
N SER A 179 -8.73 -18.36 -20.37
CA SER A 179 -8.64 -18.28 -21.83
C SER A 179 -9.31 -19.50 -22.45
N TYR A 180 -9.32 -19.56 -23.78
CA TYR A 180 -9.88 -20.68 -24.52
C TYR A 180 -9.13 -22.00 -24.26
N ASP A 181 -7.82 -21.90 -24.07
CA ASP A 181 -6.85 -23.00 -24.01
C ASP A 181 -6.29 -23.27 -22.61
N ALA A 182 -6.53 -22.37 -21.65
CA ALA A 182 -6.03 -22.50 -20.30
C ALA A 182 -6.87 -21.73 -19.28
N SER A 183 -6.64 -22.03 -18.01
CA SER A 183 -7.09 -21.22 -16.90
C SER A 183 -6.01 -21.14 -15.83
N PHE A 184 -5.98 -20.01 -15.15
CA PHE A 184 -5.13 -19.73 -14.03
C PHE A 184 -6.01 -19.36 -12.85
N ASN A 185 -5.72 -19.93 -11.69
CA ASN A 185 -6.22 -19.43 -10.41
C ASN A 185 -5.00 -19.06 -9.57
N TYR A 186 -5.01 -17.92 -8.92
CA TYR A 186 -3.89 -17.48 -8.11
C TYR A 186 -4.32 -17.06 -6.72
N THR A 187 -3.40 -17.20 -5.78
CA THR A 187 -3.45 -16.57 -4.46
C THR A 187 -2.09 -15.92 -4.24
N ILE A 188 -2.08 -14.63 -3.97
CA ILE A 188 -0.89 -13.82 -3.76
C ILE A 188 -1.01 -13.23 -2.36
N THR A 189 0.03 -13.45 -1.55
CA THR A 189 0.19 -12.78 -0.26
C THR A 189 1.39 -11.85 -0.39
N ALA A 190 1.19 -10.56 -0.15
CA ALA A 190 2.26 -9.56 -0.16
C ALA A 190 2.22 -8.72 1.11
N THR A 191 3.39 -8.27 1.57
CA THR A 191 3.53 -7.45 2.78
C THR A 191 4.44 -6.27 2.52
N VAL A 192 4.26 -5.17 3.27
CA VAL A 192 5.12 -3.98 3.15
C VAL A 192 6.58 -4.41 3.22
N ALA A 193 7.32 -4.11 2.15
CA ALA A 193 8.76 -4.24 2.19
C ALA A 193 9.26 -3.29 3.29
N ALA A 194 10.05 -3.77 4.24
CA ALA A 194 10.60 -2.91 5.29
C ALA A 194 11.59 -1.91 4.68
N VAL A 195 11.09 -0.84 4.08
CA VAL A 195 11.87 0.25 3.52
C VAL A 195 11.96 1.31 4.61
N PRO A 196 13.14 1.57 5.20
CA PRO A 196 13.30 2.72 6.06
C PRO A 196 13.09 3.96 5.20
N GLU A 197 12.04 4.74 5.45
CA GLU A 197 11.83 5.96 4.69
C GLU A 197 13.04 6.90 4.88
N PRO A 198 13.46 7.63 3.83
CA PRO A 198 14.53 8.61 3.94
C PRO A 198 14.25 9.61 5.09
N GLY A 199 12.98 9.98 5.30
CA GLY A 199 12.53 10.87 6.36
C GLY A 199 12.81 10.36 7.78
N THR A 200 12.69 9.04 8.02
CA THR A 200 12.95 8.44 9.34
C THR A 200 14.45 8.46 9.67
N LEU A 201 15.31 8.29 8.67
CA LEU A 201 16.76 8.45 8.81
C LEU A 201 17.16 9.89 9.12
N TRP A 202 16.55 10.87 8.46
CA TRP A 202 16.79 12.29 8.77
C TRP A 202 16.31 12.67 10.17
N LEU A 203 15.15 12.18 10.62
CA LEU A 203 14.66 12.39 11.98
C LEU A 203 15.55 11.72 13.03
N MET A 204 16.01 10.48 12.78
CA MET A 204 16.99 9.78 13.62
C MET A 204 18.33 10.52 13.71
N LEU A 205 18.79 11.15 12.61
CA LEU A 205 20.03 11.94 12.57
C LEU A 205 19.88 13.32 13.23
N LEU A 206 18.70 13.93 13.22
CA LEU A 206 18.43 15.25 13.83
C LEU A 206 18.14 15.16 15.35
N LEU A 207 17.65 14.02 15.84
CA LEU A 207 17.44 13.74 17.27
C LEU A 207 18.70 13.99 18.14
N PRO A 208 19.90 13.50 17.79
CA PRO A 208 21.11 13.82 18.56
C PRO A 208 21.50 15.29 18.44
N ALA A 209 21.32 15.94 17.28
CA ALA A 209 21.63 17.36 17.11
C ALA A 209 20.80 18.27 18.04
N LEU A 210 19.53 17.94 18.26
CA LEU A 210 18.64 18.68 19.18
C LEU A 210 18.97 18.44 20.66
N MET A 211 19.58 17.31 21.02
CA MET A 211 20.01 17.06 22.40
C MET A 211 21.26 17.86 22.80
N PHE A 212 22.14 18.22 21.86
CA PHE A 212 23.35 18.99 22.15
C PHE A 212 23.12 20.51 22.30
N PHE A 213 22.03 21.06 21.76
CA PHE A 213 21.72 22.50 21.90
C PHE A 213 21.05 22.89 23.23
N ARG A 214 20.70 21.94 24.11
CA ARG A 214 20.04 22.24 25.40
C ARG A 214 21.00 22.43 26.59
N ARG A 215 22.29 22.66 26.35
CA ARG A 215 23.29 22.88 27.42
C ARG A 215 24.12 24.14 27.15
N GLY A 216 23.47 25.30 27.16
CA GLY A 216 24.12 26.56 26.83
C GLY A 216 23.48 27.82 27.41
N GLU A 217 22.82 27.77 28.57
CA GLU A 217 22.46 29.00 29.29
C GLU A 217 22.74 28.86 30.78
N GLY A 218 23.58 29.76 31.31
CA GLY A 218 23.63 30.04 32.74
C GLY A 218 25.01 30.06 33.39
N GLN A 219 25.93 30.91 32.92
CA GLN A 219 26.99 31.41 33.81
C GLN A 219 27.22 32.91 33.62
N TYR A 220 26.25 33.72 34.07
CA TYR A 220 26.51 35.11 34.37
C TYR A 220 27.35 35.18 35.66
N ARG A 221 28.65 35.42 35.51
CA ARG A 221 29.54 35.80 36.61
C ARG A 221 29.16 37.21 37.06
N SER A 222 28.62 37.35 38.26
CA SER A 222 28.45 38.64 38.93
C SER A 222 29.82 39.13 39.41
N VAL A 223 30.21 40.33 38.96
CA VAL A 223 31.34 41.09 39.52
C VAL A 223 30.81 41.87 40.73
N PRO A 224 31.35 41.69 41.96
CA PRO A 224 30.98 42.55 43.07
C PRO A 224 31.64 43.92 42.90
N ALA A 225 30.81 44.96 42.79
CA ALA A 225 31.21 46.35 42.89
C ALA A 225 31.68 46.63 44.33
N ILE A 226 32.98 46.88 44.49
CA ILE A 226 33.59 47.34 45.75
C ILE A 226 33.33 48.85 45.89
N GLY A 227 32.83 49.21 47.07
CA GLY A 227 32.28 50.53 47.38
C GLY A 227 33.29 51.68 47.47
N ARG A 228 32.77 52.87 47.19
CA ARG A 228 33.35 54.18 47.50
C ARG A 228 33.60 54.33 49.01
N ARG A 229 34.82 54.71 49.41
CA ARG A 229 35.05 55.51 50.62
C ARG A 229 35.50 56.92 50.24
N ARG A 230 34.86 57.86 50.93
CA ARG A 230 35.06 59.30 51.02
C ARG A 230 36.45 59.63 51.58
N ILE A 231 37.16 60.60 51.01
CA ILE A 231 38.26 61.31 51.67
C ILE A 231 37.92 62.80 51.56
N ASP A 232 37.49 63.37 52.69
CA ASP A 232 37.53 64.80 52.96
C ASP A 232 38.77 65.06 53.82
N ARG A 233 39.75 65.79 53.29
CA ARG A 233 40.57 66.80 53.98
C ARG A 233 41.53 67.45 53.00
#